data_AF-A0A372IU01-F1
#
_entry.id   AF-A0A372IU01-F1
#
_cell.length_a   1.000
_cell.length_b   1.000
_cell.length_c   1.000
_cell.angle_alpha   90.00
_cell.angle_beta   90.00
_cell.angle_gamma   90.00
#
_symmetry.space_group_name_H-M   'P 1'
#
loop_
_entity.id
_entity.type
_entity.pdbx_description
1 polymer ?
#
loop_
_entity_poly.entity_id
_entity_poly.type
_entity_poly.pdbx_seq_one_letter_code
_entity_poly.pdbx_strand_id
1 'polypeptide(L)'
;MSLIASGLLLIAIFVYVFYPERNVEAQRGKTRLEYLFERRDVLYDNLRDLNFEHSAGKYPEEDFVAQRAALENETAEVLAEIDLLESRWTGTTNSQAVRPSR
;
A
#
# COMPACT_ATOMS: atom_id res chain seq x y z
N MET A 1 9.59 -0.44 -51.44
CA MET A 1 10.51 -0.21 -50.31
C MET A 1 9.83 0.46 -49.11
N SER A 2 9.11 1.57 -49.26
CA SER A 2 8.40 2.21 -48.12
C SER A 2 7.29 1.37 -47.46
N LEU A 3 6.54 0.57 -48.23
CA LEU A 3 5.47 -0.28 -47.67
C LEU A 3 6.03 -1.39 -46.75
N ILE A 4 7.19 -1.95 -47.12
CA ILE A 4 7.87 -2.98 -46.33
C ILE A 4 8.46 -2.36 -45.07
N ALA A 5 9.07 -1.18 -45.18
CA ALA A 5 9.56 -0.43 -44.03
C ALA A 5 8.44 -0.05 -43.06
N SER A 6 7.28 0.38 -43.57
CA SER A 6 6.11 0.72 -42.76
C SER A 6 5.51 -0.51 -42.07
N GLY A 7 5.43 -1.64 -42.77
CA GLY A 7 4.96 -2.90 -42.18
C GLY A 7 5.88 -3.39 -41.06
N LEU A 8 7.19 -3.33 -41.26
CA LEU A 8 8.17 -3.71 -40.22
C LEU A 8 8.12 -2.79 -39.01
N LEU A 9 7.96 -1.48 -39.22
CA LEU A 9 7.79 -0.52 -38.13
C LEU A 9 6.51 -0.80 -37.33
N LEU A 10 5.41 -1.10 -38.01
CA LEU A 10 4.14 -1.41 -37.37
C LEU A 10 4.24 -2.69 -36.53
N ILE A 11 4.89 -3.74 -37.07
CA ILE A 11 5.16 -4.98 -36.32
C ILE A 11 6.08 -4.70 -35.12
N ALA A 12 7.11 -3.87 -35.26
CA ALA A 12 8.00 -3.50 -34.17
C ALA A 12 7.27 -2.73 -33.05
N ILE A 13 6.34 -1.83 -33.40
CA ILE A 13 5.49 -1.13 -32.43
C ILE A 13 4.55 -2.12 -31.73
N PHE A 14 3.93 -3.03 -32.48
CA PHE A 14 3.08 -4.07 -31.90
C PHE A 14 3.87 -4.96 -30.95
N VAL A 15 5.06 -5.42 -31.35
CA VAL A 15 5.93 -6.20 -30.47
C VAL A 15 6.32 -5.36 -29.26
N TYR A 16 6.72 -4.09 -29.40
CA TYR A 16 7.06 -3.22 -28.27
C TYR A 16 5.90 -3.03 -27.28
N VAL A 17 4.67 -2.81 -27.79
CA VAL A 17 3.46 -2.65 -26.96
C VAL A 17 3.03 -3.96 -26.31
N PHE A 18 3.12 -5.08 -27.04
CA PHE A 18 2.84 -6.43 -26.56
C PHE A 18 4.06 -7.15 -25.98
N TYR A 19 5.17 -6.44 -25.77
CA TYR A 19 6.26 -6.83 -24.89
C TYR A 19 5.96 -6.11 -23.58
N PRO A 20 4.98 -6.58 -22.76
CA PRO A 20 4.97 -6.16 -21.39
C PRO A 20 6.31 -6.63 -20.87
N GLU A 21 7.22 -5.67 -20.66
CA GLU A 21 8.36 -5.90 -19.83
C GLU A 21 7.85 -6.67 -18.61
N ARG A 22 8.63 -7.67 -18.20
CA ARG A 22 8.50 -8.35 -16.91
C ARG A 22 8.57 -7.39 -15.70
N ASN A 23 8.33 -6.10 -15.90
CA ASN A 23 8.08 -5.03 -14.96
C ASN A 23 6.67 -5.10 -14.33
N VAL A 24 5.95 -6.22 -14.44
CA VAL A 24 4.95 -6.57 -13.41
C VAL A 24 5.59 -6.72 -12.03
N GLU A 25 6.91 -6.88 -11.92
CA GLU A 25 7.63 -6.71 -10.65
C GLU A 25 7.70 -5.25 -10.17
N ALA A 26 7.46 -4.27 -11.05
CA ALA A 26 7.35 -2.85 -10.70
C ALA A 26 5.92 -2.42 -10.32
N GLN A 27 4.93 -3.33 -10.39
CA GLN A 27 3.66 -3.20 -9.65
C GLN A 27 3.81 -3.44 -8.13
N ARG A 28 5.06 -3.50 -7.62
CA ARG A 28 5.37 -3.09 -6.23
C ARG A 28 5.16 -1.57 -5.99
N GLY A 29 4.67 -0.83 -6.99
CA GLY A 29 4.60 0.64 -7.07
C GLY A 29 3.58 1.38 -6.20
N LYS A 30 2.82 0.67 -5.36
CA LYS A 30 2.44 1.15 -4.01
C LYS A 30 2.63 -0.07 -3.14
N THR A 31 3.66 -0.08 -2.30
CA THR A 31 3.88 -1.27 -1.46
C THR A 31 2.60 -1.43 -0.64
N ARG A 32 2.03 -2.63 -0.49
CA ARG A 32 0.83 -2.84 0.36
C ARG A 32 0.99 -2.14 1.72
N LEU A 33 2.23 -2.13 2.21
CA LEU A 33 2.71 -1.38 3.36
C LEU A 33 2.46 0.15 3.29
N GLU A 34 2.76 0.80 2.17
CA GLU A 34 2.51 2.23 1.94
C GLU A 34 1.01 2.58 1.96
N TYR A 35 0.17 1.73 1.37
CA TYR A 35 -1.29 1.88 1.48
C TYR A 35 -1.78 1.74 2.92
N LEU A 36 -1.22 0.81 3.69
CA LEU A 36 -1.57 0.64 5.10
C LEU A 36 -1.11 1.83 5.95
N PHE A 37 0.05 2.42 5.64
CA PHE A 37 0.50 3.65 6.28
C PHE A 37 -0.41 4.84 5.95
N GLU A 38 -0.81 5.00 4.69
CA GLU A 38 -1.77 6.04 4.28
C GLU A 38 -3.11 5.86 5.01
N ARG A 39 -3.60 4.61 5.13
CA ARG A 39 -4.83 4.30 5.85
C ARG A 39 -4.73 4.56 7.35
N ARG A 40 -3.58 4.25 7.96
CA ARG A 40 -3.28 4.56 9.36
C ARG A 40 -3.35 6.07 9.61
N ASP A 41 -2.76 6.87 8.72
CA ASP A 41 -2.72 8.33 8.88
C ASP A 41 -4.13 8.94 8.81
N VAL A 42 -4.98 8.46 7.89
CA VAL A 42 -6.40 8.83 7.82
C VAL A 42 -7.15 8.48 9.11
N LEU A 43 -6.93 7.28 9.66
CA LEU A 43 -7.58 6.86 10.91
C LEU A 43 -7.14 7.72 12.11
N TYR A 44 -5.86 8.10 12.20
CA TYR A 44 -5.37 9.00 13.23
C TYR A 44 -5.95 10.41 13.10
N ASP A 45 -6.06 10.94 11.89
CA ASP A 45 -6.69 12.23 11.66
C ASP A 45 -8.17 12.21 12.07
N ASN A 46 -8.90 11.15 11.72
CA ASN A 46 -10.29 10.97 12.13
C ASN A 46 -10.44 10.88 13.66
N LEU A 47 -9.55 10.16 14.34
CA LEU A 47 -9.55 10.06 15.80
C LEU A 47 -9.28 11.43 16.44
N ARG A 48 -8.36 12.21 15.89
CA ARG A 48 -8.07 13.57 16.35
C ARG A 48 -9.27 14.49 16.16
N ASP A 49 -9.90 14.45 14.99
CA ASP A 49 -11.07 15.26 14.68
C ASP A 49 -12.25 14.91 15.59
N LEU A 50 -12.52 13.62 15.79
CA LEU A 50 -13.56 13.14 16.71
C LEU A 50 -13.34 13.66 18.15
N ASN A 51 -12.11 13.60 18.66
CA ASN A 51 -11.77 14.15 19.98
C ASN A 51 -11.97 15.67 20.05
N PHE A 52 -11.68 16.38 18.96
CA PHE A 52 -11.90 17.83 18.87
C PHE A 52 -13.39 18.17 18.82
N GLU A 53 -14.19 17.47 18.01
CA GLU A 53 -15.62 17.70 17.91
C GLU A 53 -16.36 17.37 19.23
N HIS A 54 -15.91 16.32 19.94
CA HIS A 54 -16.40 15.99 21.28
C HIS A 54 -16.04 17.08 22.30
N SER A 55 -14.79 17.53 22.31
CA SER A 55 -14.34 18.65 23.17
C SER A 55 -15.06 19.97 22.86
N ALA A 56 -15.52 20.15 21.62
CA ALA A 56 -16.33 21.27 21.18
C ALA A 56 -17.83 21.14 21.58
N GLY A 57 -18.23 20.03 22.19
CA GLY A 57 -19.58 19.79 22.70
C GLY A 57 -20.62 19.45 21.62
N LYS A 58 -20.19 19.06 20.41
CA LYS A 58 -21.10 18.69 19.31
C LYS A 58 -21.73 17.30 19.47
N TYR A 59 -21.10 16.39 20.22
CA TYR A 59 -21.53 15.00 20.35
C TYR A 59 -21.91 14.63 21.79
N PRO A 60 -22.97 13.82 21.97
CA PRO A 60 -23.21 13.09 23.21
C PRO A 60 -22.02 12.17 23.55
N GLU A 61 -21.72 12.03 24.85
CA GLU A 61 -20.64 11.15 25.34
C GLU A 61 -20.80 9.70 24.86
N GLU A 62 -22.04 9.21 24.79
CA GLU A 62 -22.37 7.86 24.35
C GLU A 62 -21.98 7.59 22.87
N ASP A 63 -22.30 8.53 21.98
CA ASP A 63 -21.95 8.44 20.56
C ASP A 63 -20.45 8.62 20.32
N PHE A 64 -19.80 9.44 21.15
CA PHE A 64 -18.34 9.62 21.12
C PHE A 64 -17.61 8.33 21.48
N VAL A 65 -17.99 7.67 22.59
CA VAL A 65 -17.34 6.43 23.04
C VAL A 65 -17.53 5.32 22.01
N ALA A 66 -18.73 5.19 21.43
CA ALA A 66 -19.01 4.19 20.40
C ALA A 66 -18.17 4.40 19.13
N GLN A 67 -18.12 5.64 18.61
CA GLN A 67 -17.35 5.96 17.40
C GLN A 67 -15.84 5.84 17.63
N ARG A 68 -15.36 6.29 18.80
CA ARG A 68 -13.96 6.19 19.18
C ARG A 68 -13.52 4.73 19.28
N ALA A 69 -14.33 3.87 19.89
CA ALA A 69 -14.04 2.44 19.99
C ALA A 69 -13.97 1.76 18.61
N ALA A 70 -14.84 2.15 17.67
CA ALA A 70 -14.80 1.64 16.30
C ALA A 70 -13.51 2.05 15.57
N LEU A 71 -13.14 3.34 15.63
CA LEU A 71 -11.91 3.87 15.02
C LEU A 71 -10.64 3.27 15.65
N GLU A 72 -10.62 3.09 16.97
CA GLU A 72 -9.52 2.44 17.69
C GLU A 72 -9.35 0.98 17.23
N ASN A 73 -10.45 0.25 17.06
CA ASN A 73 -10.41 -1.13 16.59
C ASN A 73 -9.89 -1.24 15.14
N GLU A 74 -10.35 -0.37 14.25
CA GLU A 74 -9.84 -0.31 12.87
C GLU A 74 -8.34 0.04 12.83
N THR A 75 -7.90 0.96 13.69
CA THR A 75 -6.49 1.34 13.80
C THR A 75 -5.64 0.17 14.28
N ALA A 76 -6.11 -0.59 15.27
CA ALA A 76 -5.41 -1.77 15.77
C ALA A 76 -5.26 -2.85 14.70
N GLU A 77 -6.30 -3.08 13.88
CA GLU A 77 -6.24 -4.02 12.76
C GLU A 77 -5.21 -3.61 11.70
N VAL A 78 -5.21 -2.33 11.31
CA VAL A 78 -4.25 -1.80 10.32
C VAL A 78 -2.80 -1.89 10.83
N LEU A 79 -2.56 -1.56 12.10
CA LEU A 79 -1.23 -1.67 12.70
C LEU A 79 -0.75 -3.13 12.78
N ALA A 80 -1.63 -4.07 13.10
CA ALA A 80 -1.29 -5.49 13.11
C ALA A 80 -0.92 -6.00 11.70
N GLU A 81 -1.60 -5.52 10.65
CA GLU A 81 -1.27 -5.87 9.27
C GLU A 81 0.09 -5.29 8.84
N ILE A 82 0.41 -4.06 9.28
CA ILE A 82 1.73 -3.43 9.07
C ILE A 82 2.83 -4.28 9.71
N ASP A 83 2.71 -4.61 11.00
CA ASP A 83 3.70 -5.40 11.74
C ASP A 83 3.93 -6.78 11.10
N LEU A 84 2.86 -7.44 10.65
CA LEU A 84 2.96 -8.72 9.95
C LEU A 84 3.74 -8.60 8.63
N LEU A 85 3.51 -7.53 7.87
CA LEU A 85 4.22 -7.30 6.62
C LEU A 85 5.67 -6.90 6.85
N GLU A 86 5.96 -6.05 7.83
CA GLU A 86 7.33 -5.65 8.20
C GLU A 86 8.15 -6.84 8.70
N SER A 87 7.59 -7.68 9.56
CA SER A 87 8.24 -8.91 10.05
C SER A 87 8.51 -9.91 8.91
N ARG A 88 7.60 -10.04 7.95
CA ARG A 88 7.81 -10.87 6.74
C ARG A 88 8.93 -10.32 5.85
N TRP A 89 8.99 -9.00 5.66
CA TRP A 89 10.03 -8.35 4.86
C TRP A 89 11.43 -8.48 5.50
N THR A 90 11.52 -8.31 6.82
CA THR A 90 12.78 -8.44 7.56
C THR A 90 13.29 -9.89 7.61
N GLY A 91 12.40 -10.87 7.77
CA GLY A 91 12.76 -12.30 7.74
C GLY A 91 13.23 -12.81 6.36
N THR A 92 12.68 -12.25 5.28
CA THR A 92 13.06 -12.60 3.90
C THR A 92 14.46 -12.05 3.57
N THR A 93 14.75 -10.81 3.96
CA THR A 93 16.07 -10.16 3.74
C THR A 93 17.19 -10.91 4.46
N ASN A 94 16.96 -11.38 5.68
CA ASN A 94 17.97 -12.08 6.47
C ASN A 94 18.33 -13.48 5.91
N SER A 95 17.41 -14.12 5.20
CA SER A 95 17.62 -15.45 4.60
C SER A 95 18.48 -15.42 3.32
N GLN A 96 18.57 -14.27 2.66
CA GLN A 96 19.40 -14.09 1.45
C GLN A 96 20.88 -13.76 1.77
N ALA A 97 21.18 -13.34 3.01
CA ALA A 97 22.53 -12.99 3.45
C ALA A 97 23.35 -14.21 3.96
N VAL A 98 22.72 -15.38 4.17
CA VAL A 98 23.39 -16.60 4.65
C VAL A 98 23.54 -17.62 3.53
N ARG A 99 24.28 -17.26 2.48
CA ARG A 99 24.92 -18.23 1.58
C ARG A 99 26.42 -18.01 1.63
N PRO A 100 27.15 -18.61 2.59
CA PRO A 100 28.59 -18.73 2.44
C PRO A 100 28.85 -19.61 1.22
N SER A 101 29.47 -19.01 0.20
CA SER A 101 30.10 -19.71 -0.90
C SER A 101 31.06 -20.75 -0.32
N ARG A 102 30.74 -22.02 -0.51
CA ARG A 102 31.66 -23.13 -0.26
C ARG A 102 31.86 -23.88 -1.56
#